data_AF-A0A246S1B5-F1
#
_entry.id   AF-A0A246S1B5-F1
#
_cell.length_a   1.000
_cell.length_b   1.000
_cell.length_c   1.000
_cell.angle_alpha   90.00
_cell.angle_beta   90.00
_cell.angle_gamma   90.00
#
_symmetry.space_group_name_H-M   'P 1'
#
loop_
_entity.id
_entity.type
_entity.pdbx_description
1 polymer ?
#
loop_
_entity_poly.entity_id
_entity_poly.type
_entity_poly.pdbx_seq_one_letter_code
_entity_poly.pdbx_strand_id
1 'polypeptide(L)'
;MFTVNVSRTYKYPVPLTIYDEEGKEISGKFKAVFKVVPEDELRNSGADVALLDQVLVGVEEIRLTDKDGKALEGDELLHAAKNDSAICAALQSAYQTSIRKKNQPRIF
;
A
#
# COMPACT_ATOMS: atom_id res chain seq x y z
N MET A 1 -16.81 18.17 21.77
CA MET A 1 -15.36 17.96 21.59
C MET A 1 -15.19 16.69 20.78
N PHE A 2 -14.53 16.73 19.62
CA PHE A 2 -14.42 15.59 18.69
C PHE A 2 -13.01 15.00 18.80
N THR A 3 -12.89 13.82 19.39
CA THR A 3 -11.60 13.14 19.59
C THR A 3 -11.31 12.25 18.39
N VAL A 4 -10.28 12.58 17.61
CA VAL A 4 -9.83 11.76 16.47
C VAL A 4 -8.58 11.00 16.89
N ASN A 5 -8.63 9.67 16.79
CA ASN A 5 -7.46 8.83 16.98
C ASN A 5 -6.55 8.95 15.75
N VAL A 6 -5.37 9.53 15.95
CA VAL A 6 -4.35 9.78 14.91
C VAL A 6 -3.58 8.52 14.52
N SER A 7 -3.63 7.44 15.31
CA SER A 7 -2.90 6.19 15.09
C SER A 7 -3.77 5.06 14.51
N ARG A 8 -4.79 5.40 13.73
CA ARG A 8 -5.73 4.42 13.16
C ARG A 8 -5.18 3.75 11.90
N THR A 9 -5.44 2.46 11.74
CA THR A 9 -5.25 1.75 10.47
C THR A 9 -6.54 1.77 9.63
N TYR A 10 -6.40 1.68 8.32
CA TYR A 10 -7.52 1.59 7.39
C TYR A 10 -7.15 0.72 6.21
N LYS A 11 -8.16 0.00 5.69
CA LYS A 11 -8.02 -0.82 4.49
C LYS A 11 -8.37 0.03 3.28
N TYR A 12 -7.56 -0.03 2.24
CA TYR A 12 -7.80 0.66 0.98
C TYR A 12 -7.63 -0.30 -0.20
N PRO A 13 -8.58 -0.35 -1.15
CA PRO A 13 -8.45 -1.21 -2.32
C PRO A 13 -7.37 -0.65 -3.26
N VAL A 14 -6.45 -1.53 -3.66
CA VAL A 14 -5.35 -1.23 -4.56
C VAL A 14 -5.60 -1.97 -5.88
N PRO A 15 -5.92 -1.26 -6.96
CA PRO A 15 -5.93 -1.87 -8.29
C PRO A 15 -4.48 -2.16 -8.70
N LEU A 16 -4.25 -3.36 -9.22
CA LEU A 16 -2.97 -3.79 -9.75
C LEU A 16 -3.17 -4.26 -11.18
N THR A 17 -2.36 -3.76 -12.08
CA THR A 17 -2.30 -4.21 -13.47
C THR A 17 -0.86 -4.57 -13.76
N ILE A 18 -0.62 -5.83 -14.09
CA ILE A 18 0.69 -6.33 -14.51
C ILE A 18 0.58 -6.88 -15.94
N TYR A 19 1.68 -6.83 -16.68
CA TYR A 19 1.78 -7.44 -18.00
C TYR A 19 2.63 -8.70 -17.87
N ASP A 20 2.08 -9.82 -18.34
CA ASP A 20 2.80 -11.10 -18.38
C ASP A 20 3.86 -11.12 -19.50
N GLU A 21 4.71 -12.16 -19.57
CA GLU A 21 5.78 -12.26 -20.58
C GLU A 21 5.24 -12.28 -22.03
N GLU A 22 4.00 -12.75 -22.22
CA GLU A 22 3.29 -12.69 -23.51
C GLU A 22 2.66 -11.31 -23.80
N GLY A 23 2.89 -10.30 -22.96
CA GLY A 23 2.31 -8.96 -23.07
C GLY A 23 0.83 -8.90 -22.68
N LYS A 24 0.29 -9.96 -22.08
CA LYS A 24 -1.11 -10.05 -21.67
C LYS A 24 -1.33 -9.27 -20.38
N GLU A 25 -2.36 -8.42 -20.38
CA GLU A 25 -2.74 -7.66 -19.20
C GLU A 25 -3.43 -8.58 -18.17
N ILE A 26 -2.85 -8.66 -16.98
CA ILE A 26 -3.44 -9.28 -15.81
C ILE A 26 -3.80 -8.16 -14.85
N SER A 27 -5.09 -7.83 -14.77
CA SER A 27 -5.62 -6.84 -13.85
C SER A 27 -6.37 -7.49 -12.69
N GLY A 28 -6.15 -6.95 -11.51
CA GLY A 28 -6.73 -7.42 -10.26
C GLY A 28 -6.87 -6.29 -9.26
N LYS A 29 -7.47 -6.62 -8.11
CA LYS A 29 -7.53 -5.71 -6.96
C LYS A 29 -7.23 -6.49 -5.69
N PHE A 30 -6.47 -5.87 -4.80
CA PHE A 30 -6.21 -6.38 -3.47
C PHE A 30 -6.44 -5.28 -2.44
N LYS A 31 -6.40 -5.61 -1.15
CA LYS A 31 -6.57 -4.61 -0.08
C LYS A 31 -5.24 -4.36 0.60
N ALA A 32 -4.81 -3.10 0.63
CA ALA A 32 -3.67 -2.69 1.45
C ALA A 32 -4.17 -2.12 2.79
N VAL A 33 -3.52 -2.51 3.87
CA VAL A 33 -3.75 -1.99 5.21
C VAL A 33 -2.73 -0.90 5.46
N PHE A 34 -3.18 0.35 5.48
CA PHE A 34 -2.33 1.50 5.76
C PHE A 34 -2.56 2.01 7.18
N LYS A 35 -1.49 2.39 7.89
CA LYS A 35 -1.62 3.22 9.10
C LYS A 35 -1.69 4.69 8.71
N VAL A 36 -2.53 5.43 9.43
CA VAL A 36 -2.52 6.90 9.39
C VAL A 36 -1.30 7.34 10.19
N VAL A 37 -0.37 8.03 9.52
CA VAL A 37 0.79 8.64 10.14
C VAL A 37 0.57 10.16 10.12
N PRO A 38 0.80 10.88 11.23
CA PRO A 38 0.77 12.34 11.25
C PRO A 38 1.77 12.91 10.23
N GLU A 39 1.42 14.03 9.61
CA GLU A 39 2.29 14.66 8.61
C GLU A 39 3.67 15.05 9.21
N ASP A 40 3.71 15.39 10.50
CA ASP A 40 4.94 15.70 11.22
C ASP A 40 5.89 14.48 11.29
N GLU A 41 5.36 13.28 11.52
CA GLU A 41 6.16 12.04 11.53
C GLU A 41 6.62 11.61 10.13
N LEU A 42 5.81 11.87 9.09
CA LEU A 42 6.21 11.64 7.70
C LEU A 42 7.34 12.58 7.28
N ARG A 43 7.36 13.82 7.78
CA ARG A 43 8.41 14.81 7.47
C ARG A 43 9.69 14.57 8.28
N ASN A 44 9.58 14.04 9.49
CA ASN A 44 10.72 13.71 10.35
C ASN A 44 11.38 12.37 10.02
N SER A 45 10.67 11.49 9.32
CA SER A 45 11.30 10.29 8.78
C SER A 45 12.23 10.70 7.64
N GLY A 46 13.53 10.46 7.82
CA GLY A 46 14.56 10.85 6.86
C GLY A 46 14.18 10.43 5.43
N ALA A 47 14.58 11.24 4.45
CA ALA A 47 14.25 11.06 3.03
C ALA A 47 14.59 9.67 2.44
N ASP A 48 15.37 8.87 3.18
CA ASP A 48 15.83 7.53 2.83
C ASP A 48 14.86 6.40 3.23
N VAL A 49 13.92 6.64 4.15
CA VAL A 49 12.96 5.60 4.55
C VAL A 49 11.81 5.58 3.55
N ALA A 50 11.72 4.49 2.78
CA ALA A 50 10.65 4.28 1.81
C ALA A 50 9.27 4.48 2.47
N LEU A 51 8.46 5.40 1.93
CA LEU A 51 7.15 5.78 2.45
C LEU A 51 6.29 4.56 2.83
N LEU A 52 6.30 3.52 2.00
CA LEU A 52 5.57 2.28 2.24
C LEU A 52 6.03 1.55 3.50
N ASP A 53 7.30 1.60 3.86
CA ASP A 53 7.80 0.97 5.08
C ASP A 53 7.20 1.62 6.34
N GLN A 54 6.95 2.93 6.25
CA GLN A 54 6.33 3.69 7.33
C GLN A 54 4.82 3.61 7.34
N VAL A 55 4.12 3.28 6.25
CA VAL A 55 2.65 3.41 6.21
C VAL A 55 1.94 2.10 5.91
N LEU A 56 2.60 1.13 5.27
CA LEU A 56 2.04 -0.16 4.94
C LEU A 56 2.19 -1.11 6.13
N VAL A 57 1.06 -1.59 6.64
CA VAL A 57 0.99 -2.54 7.77
C VAL A 57 0.76 -3.97 7.26
N GLY A 58 0.10 -4.11 6.11
CA GLY A 58 -0.30 -5.41 5.59
C GLY A 58 -0.93 -5.30 4.21
N VAL A 59 -1.04 -6.42 3.53
CA VAL A 59 -1.87 -6.57 2.33
C VAL A 59 -2.71 -7.84 2.46
N GLU A 60 -3.92 -7.80 1.93
CA GLU A 60 -4.93 -8.85 2.01
C GLU A 60 -5.51 -9.10 0.61
N GLU A 61 -6.06 -10.29 0.38
CA GLU A 61 -6.67 -10.70 -0.90
C GLU A 61 -5.69 -10.68 -2.09
N ILE A 62 -4.39 -10.78 -1.81
CA ILE A 62 -3.34 -11.01 -2.80
C ILE A 62 -2.60 -12.30 -2.46
N ARG A 63 -2.22 -13.06 -3.48
CA ARG A 63 -1.30 -14.19 -3.35
C ARG A 63 -0.10 -13.90 -4.23
N LEU A 64 1.06 -13.80 -3.61
CA LEU A 64 2.33 -13.73 -4.32
C LEU A 64 2.99 -15.09 -4.22
N THR A 65 3.59 -15.52 -5.32
CA THR A 65 4.36 -16.76 -5.37
C THR A 65 5.83 -16.44 -5.51
N ASP A 66 6.68 -17.18 -4.80
CA ASP A 66 8.12 -17.10 -5.01
C ASP A 66 8.55 -17.76 -6.34
N LYS A 67 9.84 -17.73 -6.65
CA LYS A 67 10.42 -18.34 -7.86
C LYS A 67 10.17 -19.86 -7.92
N ASP A 68 9.99 -20.50 -6.77
CA ASP A 68 9.65 -21.92 -6.64
C ASP A 68 8.12 -22.19 -6.66
N GLY A 69 7.29 -21.17 -6.94
CA GLY A 69 5.82 -21.31 -7.00
C GLY A 69 5.14 -21.42 -5.63
N LYS A 70 5.88 -21.25 -4.54
CA LYS A 70 5.35 -21.28 -3.18
C LYS A 70 4.62 -19.99 -2.86
N ALA A 71 3.40 -20.09 -2.33
CA ALA A 71 2.68 -18.92 -1.84
C ALA A 71 3.42 -18.28 -0.67
N LEU A 72 3.70 -16.99 -0.78
CA LEU A 72 4.29 -16.17 0.27
C LEU A 72 3.18 -15.76 1.25
N GLU A 73 3.48 -15.74 2.54
CA GLU A 73 2.54 -15.34 3.59
C GLU A 73 3.20 -14.36 4.57
N GLY A 74 2.37 -13.56 5.26
CA GLY A 74 2.84 -12.67 6.32
C GLY A 74 3.91 -11.66 5.88
N ASP A 75 5.05 -11.68 6.57
CA ASP A 75 6.15 -10.74 6.34
C ASP A 75 6.85 -10.97 4.99
N GLU A 76 6.97 -12.23 4.55
CA GLU A 76 7.57 -12.57 3.26
C GLU A 76 6.75 -12.01 2.10
N LEU A 77 5.42 -12.06 2.22
CA LEU A 77 4.50 -11.46 1.25
C LEU A 77 4.68 -9.93 1.21
N LEU A 78 4.72 -9.28 2.38
CA LEU A 78 4.95 -7.83 2.48
C LEU A 78 6.29 -7.42 1.86
N HIS A 79 7.34 -8.17 2.14
CA HIS A 79 8.66 -7.93 1.59
C HIS A 79 8.68 -8.10 0.06
N ALA A 80 8.06 -9.16 -0.47
CA ALA A 80 7.92 -9.37 -1.91
C ALA A 80 7.09 -8.27 -2.58
N ALA A 81 5.99 -7.84 -1.96
CA ALA A 81 5.14 -6.74 -2.46
C ALA A 81 5.88 -5.39 -2.53
N LYS A 82 6.82 -5.15 -1.61
CA LYS A 82 7.68 -3.95 -1.61
C LYS A 82 8.80 -4.03 -2.66
N ASN A 83 9.34 -5.22 -2.90
CA ASN A 83 10.41 -5.44 -3.88
C ASN A 83 9.90 -5.54 -5.32
N ASP A 84 8.65 -5.94 -5.52
CA ASP A 84 8.03 -5.94 -6.83
C ASP A 84 7.74 -4.51 -7.32
N SER A 85 8.25 -4.16 -8.50
CA SER A 85 8.17 -2.80 -9.03
C SER A 85 6.73 -2.36 -9.32
N ALA A 86 5.88 -3.28 -9.80
CA ALA A 86 4.50 -2.97 -10.15
C ALA A 86 3.62 -2.82 -8.91
N ILE A 87 3.75 -3.74 -7.95
CA ILE A 87 3.00 -3.71 -6.70
C ILE A 87 3.41 -2.51 -5.84
N CYS A 88 4.72 -2.23 -5.74
CA CYS A 88 5.22 -1.07 -5.02
C CYS A 88 4.67 0.25 -5.58
N ALA A 89 4.68 0.42 -6.91
CA ALA A 89 4.09 1.59 -7.56
C ALA A 89 2.58 1.70 -7.33
N ALA A 90 1.85 0.58 -7.41
CA ALA A 90 0.41 0.53 -7.16
C ALA A 90 0.07 0.91 -5.70
N LEU A 91 0.83 0.38 -4.74
CA LEU A 91 0.68 0.69 -3.31
C LEU A 91 0.92 2.18 -3.02
N GLN A 92 1.97 2.78 -3.60
CA GLN A 92 2.27 4.20 -3.43
C GLN A 92 1.15 5.08 -4.01
N SER A 93 0.69 4.76 -5.22
CA SER A 93 -0.41 5.49 -5.87
C SER A 93 -1.71 5.39 -5.07
N ALA A 94 -2.04 4.19 -4.57
CA ALA A 94 -3.20 3.98 -3.72
C ALA A 94 -3.11 4.76 -2.40
N TYR A 95 -1.95 4.75 -1.76
CA TYR A 95 -1.71 5.53 -0.54
C TYR A 95 -1.91 7.03 -0.79
N GLN A 96 -1.25 7.59 -1.81
CA GLN A 96 -1.39 9.00 -2.18
C GLN A 96 -2.85 9.37 -2.48
N THR A 97 -3.55 8.53 -3.24
CA THR A 97 -4.97 8.73 -3.54
C THR A 97 -5.83 8.73 -2.29
N SER A 98 -5.54 7.83 -1.34
CA SER A 98 -6.32 7.73 -0.11
C SER A 98 -6.11 8.92 0.83
N ILE A 99 -4.85 9.39 0.96
CA ILE A 99 -4.52 10.59 1.72
C ILE A 99 -5.15 11.83 1.07
N ARG A 100 -5.08 11.93 -0.27
CA ARG A 100 -5.74 13.01 -1.01
C ARG A 100 -7.24 13.04 -0.75
N LYS A 101 -7.93 11.89 -0.81
CA LYS A 101 -9.36 11.80 -0.49
C LYS A 101 -9.69 12.15 0.96
N LYS A 102 -8.80 11.83 1.91
CA LYS A 102 -8.97 12.16 3.34
C LYS A 102 -8.70 13.63 3.66
N ASN A 103 -7.74 14.24 2.98
CA ASN A 103 -7.36 15.64 3.16
C ASN A 103 -8.15 16.61 2.27
N GLN A 104 -8.95 16.10 1.33
CA GLN A 104 -9.83 16.94 0.55
C GLN A 104 -10.92 17.49 1.47
N PRO A 105 -11.01 18.82 1.69
CA PRO A 105 -12.14 19.40 2.39
C PRO A 105 -13.39 19.01 1.60
N ARG A 106 -14.31 18.30 2.26
CA ARG A 106 -15.66 18.12 1.72
C ARG A 106 -16.30 19.50 1.74
N ILE A 107 -16.22 20.20 0.61
CA ILE A 107 -17.00 21.39 0.36
C ILE A 107 -18.45 20.89 0.27
N PHE A 108 -19.22 21.12 1.34
CA PHE A 108 -20.66 20.92 1.37
C PHE A 108 -21.35 22.13 0.76
#